data_AF-A0A942QV41-F1
#
_entry.id   AF-A0A942QV41-F1
#
_cell.length_a   1.000
_cell.length_b   1.000
_cell.length_c   1.000
_cell.angle_alpha   90.00
_cell.angle_beta   90.00
_cell.angle_gamma   90.00
#
_symmetry.space_group_name_H-M   'P 1'
#
loop_
_entity.id
_entity.type
_entity.pdbx_description
1 polymer ?
#
loop_
_entity_poly.entity_id
_entity_poly.type
_entity_poly.pdbx_seq_one_letter_code
_entity_poly.pdbx_strand_id
1 'polypeptide(L)'
;MKWLQRIGLLLLALLVLGALALGAYVYRSHPALDGELRAPGLAQPVKVSRDAADVTHIEAASERDAWFALGYVHAQERGWQLEFNRRVMHGKLSEILGEATLETDKLLRTLGIMPAAERQLAALPAEAQQAVQAYADGINAFYAASPQAL
;
A
#
# COMPACT_ATOMS: atom_id res chain seq x y z
N MET A 1 -48.52 -17.28 -18.37
CA MET A 1 -48.06 -15.87 -18.47
C MET A 1 -47.61 -15.28 -17.13
N LYS A 2 -48.36 -15.40 -16.03
CA LYS A 2 -47.96 -14.87 -14.69
C LYS A 2 -46.65 -15.43 -14.12
N TRP A 3 -46.28 -16.67 -14.48
CA TRP A 3 -45.06 -17.32 -14.00
C TRP A 3 -43.79 -16.78 -14.69
N LEU A 4 -43.86 -16.47 -15.99
CA LEU A 4 -42.79 -15.80 -16.72
C LEU A 4 -42.55 -14.38 -16.19
N GLN A 5 -43.61 -13.65 -15.82
CA GLN A 5 -43.50 -12.34 -15.17
C GLN A 5 -42.82 -12.43 -13.80
N ARG A 6 -43.16 -13.44 -12.97
CA ARG A 6 -42.50 -13.67 -11.67
C ARG A 6 -41.03 -14.01 -11.83
N ILE A 7 -40.67 -14.86 -12.79
CA ILE A 7 -39.27 -15.20 -13.09
C ILE A 7 -38.52 -13.95 -13.56
N GLY A 8 -39.11 -13.16 -14.47
CA GLY A 8 -38.51 -11.90 -14.93
C GLY A 8 -38.29 -10.90 -13.79
N LEU A 9 -39.25 -10.75 -12.88
CA LEU A 9 -39.11 -9.90 -11.69
C LEU A 9 -38.03 -10.39 -10.72
N LEU A 10 -37.92 -11.71 -10.51
CA LEU A 10 -36.86 -12.29 -9.68
C LEU A 10 -35.47 -12.07 -10.30
N LEU A 11 -35.33 -12.27 -11.61
CA LEU A 11 -34.07 -12.02 -12.31
C LEU A 11 -33.67 -10.54 -12.26
N LEU A 12 -34.64 -9.63 -12.43
CA LEU A 12 -34.41 -8.19 -12.29
C LEU A 12 -33.99 -7.83 -10.86
N ALA A 13 -34.66 -8.39 -9.84
CA ALA A 13 -34.30 -8.17 -8.44
C ALA A 13 -32.89 -8.67 -8.12
N LEU A 14 -32.52 -9.86 -8.62
CA LEU A 14 -31.16 -10.40 -8.48
C LEU A 14 -30.12 -9.54 -9.18
N LEU A 15 -30.42 -9.02 -10.38
CA LEU A 15 -29.52 -8.15 -11.12
C LEU A 15 -29.31 -6.82 -10.38
N VAL A 16 -30.38 -6.23 -9.84
CA VAL A 16 -30.30 -5.02 -9.01
C VAL A 16 -29.49 -5.28 -7.74
N LEU A 17 -29.74 -6.38 -7.03
CA LEU A 17 -28.98 -6.76 -5.84
C LEU A 17 -27.49 -6.99 -6.17
N GLY A 18 -27.19 -7.66 -7.27
CA GLY A 18 -25.82 -7.87 -7.75
C GLY A 18 -25.11 -6.55 -8.06
N ALA A 19 -25.80 -5.63 -8.74
CA ALA A 19 -25.26 -4.30 -9.04
C ALA A 19 -25.01 -3.48 -7.77
N LEU A 20 -25.93 -3.53 -6.79
CA LEU A 20 -25.77 -2.86 -5.50
C LEU A 20 -24.61 -3.44 -4.69
N ALA A 21 -24.50 -4.77 -4.65
CA ALA A 21 -23.40 -5.45 -3.98
C ALA A 21 -22.04 -5.11 -4.61
N LEU A 22 -21.96 -5.12 -5.95
CA LEU A 22 -20.75 -4.74 -6.68
C LEU A 22 -20.41 -3.26 -6.45
N GLY A 23 -21.39 -2.36 -6.51
CA GLY A 23 -21.19 -0.94 -6.23
C GLY A 23 -20.66 -0.68 -4.82
N ALA A 24 -21.23 -1.37 -3.82
CA ALA A 24 -20.76 -1.28 -2.44
C ALA A 24 -19.34 -1.86 -2.27
N TYR A 25 -19.01 -2.95 -2.97
CA TYR A 25 -17.69 -3.55 -2.97
C TYR A 25 -16.64 -2.59 -3.57
N VAL A 26 -16.92 -2.03 -4.75
CA VAL A 26 -16.03 -1.07 -5.41
C VAL A 26 -15.82 0.17 -4.54
N TYR A 27 -16.89 0.74 -3.99
CA TYR A 27 -16.78 1.91 -3.11
C TYR A 27 -15.91 1.64 -1.87
N ARG A 28 -16.04 0.46 -1.26
CA ARG A 28 -15.25 0.06 -0.08
C ARG A 28 -13.80 -0.31 -0.39
N SER A 29 -13.47 -0.61 -1.64
CA SER A 29 -12.11 -0.96 -2.04
C SER A 29 -11.17 0.25 -2.13
N HIS A 30 -11.70 1.48 -2.16
CA HIS A 30 -10.88 2.68 -2.18
C HIS A 30 -10.25 2.97 -0.81
N PRO A 31 -8.97 3.38 -0.77
CA PRO A 31 -8.35 3.83 0.47
C PRO A 31 -9.04 5.10 0.99
N ALA A 32 -9.12 5.22 2.32
CA ALA A 32 -9.62 6.44 2.96
C ALA A 32 -8.53 7.52 2.91
N LEU A 33 -8.61 8.41 1.92
CA LEU A 33 -7.61 9.47 1.68
C LEU A 33 -7.87 10.76 2.47
N ASP A 34 -9.10 10.95 2.91
CA ASP A 34 -9.59 12.14 3.59
C ASP A 34 -9.94 11.87 5.06
N GLY A 35 -9.97 12.95 5.84
CA GLY A 35 -10.31 12.92 7.26
C GLY A 35 -9.08 12.81 8.17
N GLU A 36 -9.33 12.46 9.42
CA GLU A 36 -8.28 12.29 10.43
C GLU A 36 -7.96 10.80 10.63
N LEU A 37 -6.72 10.45 10.34
CA LEU A 37 -6.18 9.10 10.57
C LEU A 37 -5.25 9.13 11.78
N ARG A 38 -5.38 8.12 12.65
CA ARG A 38 -4.44 7.90 13.75
C ARG A 38 -3.35 6.96 13.28
N ALA A 39 -2.10 7.45 13.25
CA ALA A 39 -0.94 6.64 12.93
C ALA A 39 -0.07 6.45 14.18
N PRO A 40 -0.09 5.26 14.82
CA PRO A 40 0.80 4.96 15.93
C PRO A 40 2.27 5.17 15.53
N GLY A 41 3.02 5.93 16.33
CA GLY A 41 4.44 6.23 16.06
C GLY A 41 4.72 7.62 15.50
N LEU A 42 3.67 8.34 15.07
CA LEU A 42 3.74 9.77 14.74
C LEU A 42 3.85 10.62 16.02
N ALA A 43 4.82 11.53 16.08
CA ALA A 43 5.06 12.34 17.28
C ALA A 43 4.22 13.63 17.30
N GLN A 44 4.04 14.27 16.14
CA GLN A 44 3.26 15.48 15.97
C GLN A 44 2.27 15.33 14.80
N PRO A 45 1.15 16.07 14.78
CA PRO A 45 0.23 16.07 13.65
C PRO A 45 0.95 16.40 12.33
N VAL A 46 0.61 15.66 11.28
CA VAL A 46 1.08 15.89 9.90
C VAL A 46 -0.13 16.13 9.02
N LYS A 47 -0.04 17.15 8.17
CA LYS A 47 -1.09 17.48 7.20
C LYS A 47 -0.70 16.93 5.84
N VAL A 48 -1.58 16.10 5.28
CA VAL A 48 -1.45 15.56 3.93
C VAL A 48 -2.54 16.18 3.07
N SER A 49 -2.17 16.76 1.93
CA SER A 49 -3.12 17.33 0.98
C SER A 49 -2.74 16.93 -0.44
N ARG A 50 -3.72 16.96 -1.36
CA ARG A 50 -3.53 16.61 -2.77
C ARG A 50 -4.04 17.77 -3.60
N ASP A 51 -3.25 18.21 -4.56
CA ASP A 51 -3.66 19.28 -5.46
C ASP A 51 -4.51 18.75 -6.62
N ALA A 52 -4.92 19.64 -7.53
CA ALA A 52 -5.78 19.30 -8.67
C ALA A 52 -5.11 18.35 -9.69
N ALA A 53 -3.79 18.11 -9.58
CA ALA A 53 -3.05 17.15 -10.39
C ALA A 53 -2.74 15.85 -9.62
N ASP A 54 -3.38 15.64 -8.47
CA ASP A 54 -3.16 14.51 -7.55
C ASP A 54 -1.71 14.42 -7.03
N VAL A 55 -1.01 15.56 -6.93
CA VAL A 55 0.30 15.59 -6.27
C VAL A 55 0.09 15.69 -4.77
N THR A 56 0.66 14.73 -4.03
CA THR A 56 0.61 14.69 -2.57
C THR A 56 1.63 15.64 -1.95
N HIS A 57 1.14 16.58 -1.13
CA HIS A 57 1.90 17.52 -0.32
C HIS A 57 1.84 17.09 1.15
N ILE A 58 3.00 16.97 1.79
CA ILE A 58 3.14 16.55 3.20
C ILE A 58 3.78 17.69 3.99
N GLU A 59 3.05 18.23 4.96
CA GLU A 59 3.51 19.28 5.87
C GLU A 59 3.66 18.70 7.29
N ALA A 60 4.88 18.69 7.81
CA ALA A 60 5.22 18.15 9.13
C ALA A 60 6.09 19.12 9.94
N ALA A 61 5.97 19.06 11.27
CA ALA A 61 6.76 19.90 12.18
C ALA A 61 8.19 19.36 12.44
N SER A 62 8.46 18.11 12.05
CA SER A 62 9.78 17.48 12.20
C SER A 62 10.13 16.65 10.97
N GLU A 63 11.42 16.53 10.65
CA GLU A 63 11.90 15.70 9.55
C GLU A 63 11.53 14.23 9.73
N ARG A 64 11.59 13.72 10.97
CA ARG A 64 11.19 12.34 11.28
C ARG A 64 9.73 12.09 10.93
N ASP A 65 8.83 12.99 11.34
CA ASP A 65 7.40 12.83 11.06
C ASP A 65 7.10 13.01 9.56
N ALA A 66 7.88 13.81 8.84
CA ALA A 66 7.79 13.91 7.38
C ALA A 66 8.15 12.59 6.69
N TRP A 67 9.28 11.95 7.07
CA TRP A 67 9.68 10.65 6.52
C TRP A 67 8.67 9.55 6.87
N PHE A 68 8.19 9.54 8.12
CA PHE A 68 7.16 8.61 8.55
C PHE A 68 5.87 8.77 7.74
N ALA A 69 5.37 10.00 7.60
CA ALA A 69 4.16 10.27 6.83
C ALA A 69 4.33 9.91 5.35
N LEU A 70 5.51 10.14 4.76
CA LEU A 70 5.80 9.73 3.39
C LEU A 70 5.69 8.21 3.22
N GLY A 71 6.25 7.44 4.16
CA GLY A 71 6.13 5.98 4.16
C GLY A 71 4.67 5.52 4.30
N TYR A 72 3.93 6.14 5.21
CA TYR A 72 2.51 5.85 5.43
C TYR A 72 1.67 6.12 4.16
N VAL A 73 1.85 7.27 3.52
CA VAL A 73 1.14 7.64 2.28
C VAL A 73 1.53 6.70 1.13
N HIS A 74 2.80 6.33 0.99
CA HIS A 74 3.21 5.36 -0.02
C HIS A 74 2.59 3.98 0.21
N ALA A 75 2.48 3.52 1.46
CA ALA A 75 1.78 2.27 1.76
C ALA A 75 0.29 2.33 1.43
N GLN A 76 -0.34 3.48 1.72
CA GLN A 76 -1.75 3.74 1.43
C GLN A 76 -2.06 3.74 -0.08
N GLU A 77 -1.24 4.40 -0.89
CA GLU A 77 -1.54 4.66 -2.30
C GLU A 77 -0.82 3.70 -3.26
N ARG A 78 0.32 3.16 -2.84
CA ARG A 78 1.24 2.36 -3.67
C ARG A 78 1.63 1.03 -3.03
N GLY A 79 0.80 0.50 -2.14
CA GLY A 79 1.07 -0.74 -1.41
C GLY A 79 1.46 -1.93 -2.30
N TRP A 80 0.75 -2.15 -3.41
CA TRP A 80 1.12 -3.21 -4.38
C TRP A 80 2.50 -2.98 -4.98
N GLN A 81 2.81 -1.75 -5.40
CA GLN A 81 4.12 -1.41 -5.98
C GLN A 81 5.25 -1.57 -4.95
N LEU A 82 5.03 -1.19 -3.69
CA LEU A 82 5.98 -1.41 -2.60
C LEU A 82 6.26 -2.89 -2.40
N GLU A 83 5.22 -3.71 -2.25
CA GLU A 83 5.36 -5.16 -2.02
C GLU A 83 5.98 -5.87 -3.23
N PHE A 84 5.57 -5.50 -4.44
CA PHE A 84 6.16 -6.01 -5.68
C PHE A 84 7.66 -5.72 -5.73
N ASN A 85 8.06 -4.46 -5.54
CA ASN A 85 9.47 -4.06 -5.57
C ASN A 85 10.27 -4.73 -4.44
N ARG A 86 9.70 -4.84 -3.24
CA ARG A 86 10.31 -5.57 -2.12
C ARG A 86 10.59 -7.02 -2.52
N ARG A 87 9.61 -7.71 -3.11
CA ARG A 87 9.79 -9.09 -3.58
C ARG A 87 10.84 -9.20 -4.67
N VAL A 88 10.85 -8.31 -5.67
CA VAL A 88 11.90 -8.30 -6.69
C VAL A 88 13.29 -8.17 -6.05
N MET A 89 13.51 -7.18 -5.19
CA MET A 89 14.82 -6.94 -4.56
C MET A 89 15.28 -8.09 -3.66
N HIS A 90 14.34 -8.78 -3.00
CA HIS A 90 14.63 -9.97 -2.20
C HIS A 90 14.74 -11.27 -3.03
N GLY A 91 14.47 -11.24 -4.33
CA GLY A 91 14.37 -12.42 -5.19
C GLY A 91 13.24 -13.36 -4.76
N LYS A 92 12.09 -12.83 -4.37
CA LYS A 92 10.91 -13.56 -3.85
C LYS A 92 9.66 -13.34 -4.71
N LEU A 93 9.82 -12.95 -5.96
CA LEU A 93 8.68 -12.67 -6.84
C LEU A 93 7.89 -13.94 -7.19
N SER A 94 8.58 -15.08 -7.29
CA SER A 94 7.97 -16.37 -7.62
C SER A 94 7.04 -16.91 -6.53
N GLU A 95 7.12 -16.38 -5.31
CA GLU A 95 6.17 -16.71 -4.23
C GLU A 95 4.73 -16.28 -4.58
N ILE A 96 4.56 -15.28 -5.45
CA ILE A 96 3.25 -14.75 -5.85
C ILE A 96 2.96 -14.88 -7.35
N LEU A 97 3.99 -14.95 -8.21
CA LEU A 97 3.84 -15.06 -9.67
C LEU A 97 4.29 -16.42 -10.25
N GLY A 98 4.78 -17.33 -9.41
CA GLY A 98 5.12 -18.69 -9.79
C GLY A 98 6.39 -18.83 -10.64
N GLU A 99 6.49 -19.95 -11.35
CA GLU A 99 7.70 -20.38 -12.06
C GLU A 99 8.20 -19.36 -13.11
N ALA A 100 7.28 -18.60 -13.72
CA ALA A 100 7.61 -17.60 -14.73
C ALA A 100 8.63 -16.53 -14.25
N THR A 101 8.74 -16.31 -12.94
CA THR A 101 9.66 -15.31 -12.34
C THR A 101 10.88 -15.93 -11.66
N LEU A 102 11.06 -17.25 -11.74
CA LEU A 102 12.12 -17.95 -11.00
C LEU A 102 13.53 -17.53 -11.43
N GLU A 103 13.75 -17.31 -12.73
CA GLU A 103 15.06 -16.85 -13.22
C GLU A 103 15.37 -15.42 -12.78
N THR A 104 14.35 -14.57 -12.60
CA THR A 104 14.53 -13.23 -12.03
C THR A 104 14.94 -13.33 -10.56
N ASP A 105 14.29 -14.19 -9.79
CA ASP A 105 14.63 -14.42 -8.39
C ASP A 105 16.06 -14.94 -8.21
N LYS A 106 16.47 -15.88 -9.08
CA LYS A 106 17.85 -16.39 -9.11
C LYS A 106 18.84 -15.27 -9.42
N LEU A 107 18.59 -14.47 -10.46
CA LEU A 107 19.46 -13.36 -10.85
C LEU A 107 19.66 -12.37 -9.69
N LEU A 108 18.57 -11.91 -9.08
CA LEU A 108 18.60 -10.91 -8.00
C LEU A 108 19.35 -11.42 -6.77
N ARG A 109 19.20 -12.72 -6.44
CA ARG A 109 20.00 -13.36 -5.38
C ARG A 109 21.47 -13.51 -5.74
N THR A 110 21.78 -13.91 -6.98
CA THR A 110 23.17 -14.03 -7.46
C THR A 110 23.89 -12.68 -7.46
N LEU A 111 23.20 -11.60 -7.80
CA LEU A 111 23.73 -10.23 -7.70
C LEU A 111 23.97 -9.78 -6.24
N GLY A 112 23.39 -10.47 -5.26
CA GLY A 112 23.58 -10.16 -3.84
C GLY A 112 22.99 -8.82 -3.43
N ILE A 113 21.84 -8.43 -4.02
CA ILE A 113 21.20 -7.13 -3.79
C ILE A 113 20.93 -6.89 -2.29
N MET A 114 20.33 -7.86 -1.60
CA MET A 114 20.01 -7.71 -0.17
C MET A 114 21.26 -7.59 0.73
N PRO A 115 22.27 -8.49 0.63
CA PRO A 115 23.52 -8.30 1.35
C PRO A 115 24.21 -6.95 1.06
N ALA A 116 24.10 -6.43 -0.17
CA ALA A 116 24.64 -5.12 -0.52
C ALA A 116 23.86 -3.99 0.16
N ALA A 117 22.52 -4.05 0.16
CA ALA A 117 21.66 -3.08 0.80
C ALA A 117 21.87 -3.02 2.33
N GLU A 118 22.04 -4.17 2.99
CA GLU A 118 22.35 -4.24 4.43
C GLU A 118 23.69 -3.58 4.77
N ARG A 119 24.73 -3.85 3.97
CA ARG A 119 26.04 -3.19 4.12
C ARG A 119 25.95 -1.67 3.89
N GLN A 120 25.17 -1.25 2.89
CA GLN A 120 24.95 0.17 2.61
C GLN A 120 24.24 0.86 3.77
N LEU A 121 23.14 0.27 4.29
CA LEU A 121 22.41 0.80 5.43
C LEU A 121 23.31 0.95 6.66
N ALA A 122 24.13 -0.06 6.96
CA ALA A 122 25.08 -0.01 8.07
C ALA A 122 26.18 1.06 7.91
N ALA A 123 26.48 1.44 6.66
CA ALA A 123 27.48 2.46 6.33
C ALA A 123 26.91 3.88 6.20
N LEU A 124 25.58 4.05 6.27
CA LEU A 124 24.95 5.37 6.18
C LEU A 124 25.25 6.22 7.43
N PRO A 125 25.30 7.55 7.31
CA PRO A 125 25.26 8.46 8.45
C PRO A 125 24.02 8.21 9.34
N ALA A 126 24.14 8.53 10.63
CA ALA A 126 23.07 8.27 11.61
C ALA A 126 21.74 8.93 11.21
N GLU A 127 21.79 10.14 10.68
CA GLU A 127 20.63 10.91 10.24
C GLU A 127 19.90 10.20 9.08
N ALA A 128 20.67 9.64 8.13
CA ALA A 128 20.10 8.90 7.00
C ALA A 128 19.51 7.55 7.44
N GLN A 129 20.14 6.85 8.38
CA GLN A 129 19.57 5.63 8.98
C GLN A 129 18.24 5.93 9.68
N GLN A 130 18.17 7.03 10.43
CA GLN A 130 16.94 7.47 11.10
C GLN A 130 15.84 7.83 10.10
N ALA A 131 16.17 8.50 8.99
CA ALA A 131 15.21 8.81 7.94
C ALA A 131 14.63 7.54 7.28
N VAL A 132 15.48 6.59 6.90
CA VAL A 132 15.05 5.31 6.31
C VAL A 132 14.22 4.51 7.31
N GLN A 133 14.60 4.49 8.58
CA GLN A 133 13.84 3.81 9.63
C GLN A 133 12.48 4.47 9.84
N ALA A 134 12.41 5.80 9.94
CA ALA A 134 11.14 6.51 10.09
C ALA A 134 10.19 6.24 8.90
N TYR A 135 10.72 6.23 7.68
CA TYR A 135 9.97 5.85 6.48
C TYR A 135 9.43 4.42 6.56
N ALA A 136 10.26 3.45 6.97
CA ALA A 136 9.85 2.06 7.16
C ALA A 136 8.79 1.91 8.27
N ASP A 137 8.94 2.65 9.38
CA ASP A 137 7.98 2.67 10.48
C ASP A 137 6.61 3.19 10.01
N GLY A 138 6.60 4.20 9.13
CA GLY A 138 5.38 4.72 8.51
C GLY A 138 4.65 3.69 7.67
N ILE A 139 5.39 2.94 6.83
CA ILE A 139 4.85 1.83 6.05
C ILE A 139 4.25 0.77 6.98
N ASN A 140 5.00 0.36 8.01
CA ASN A 140 4.56 -0.66 8.95
C ASN A 140 3.33 -0.21 9.75
N ALA A 141 3.26 1.07 10.13
CA ALA A 141 2.13 1.64 10.84
C ALA A 141 0.85 1.60 10.01
N PHE A 142 0.93 1.83 8.70
CA PHE A 142 -0.22 1.67 7.80
C PHE A 142 -0.74 0.23 7.83
N TYR A 143 0.15 -0.75 7.62
CA TYR A 143 -0.26 -2.16 7.59
C TYR A 143 -0.71 -2.71 8.95
N ALA A 144 -0.22 -2.15 10.06
CA ALA A 144 -0.63 -2.56 11.40
C ALA A 144 -2.00 -1.99 11.82
N ALA A 145 -2.33 -0.77 11.37
CA ALA A 145 -3.54 -0.07 11.78
C ALA A 145 -4.71 -0.20 10.79
N SER A 146 -4.43 -0.54 9.53
CA SER A 146 -5.42 -0.46 8.46
C SER A 146 -6.06 -1.81 8.12
N PRO A 147 -7.40 -1.90 8.07
CA PRO A 147 -8.09 -3.02 7.42
C PRO A 147 -7.89 -3.06 5.90
N GLN A 148 -7.17 -2.10 5.32
CA GLN A 148 -6.76 -2.05 3.91
C GLN A 148 -5.39 -2.70 3.66
N ALA A 149 -4.74 -3.21 4.71
CA ALA A 149 -3.57 -4.07 4.59
C ALA A 149 -3.96 -5.34 3.82
N LEU A 150 -3.33 -5.59 2.67
CA LEU A 150 -3.51 -6.80 1.85
C LEU A 150 -3.18 -8.08 2.64
#